data_AF-A0ABD3QNA8-F1
#
_entry.id   AF-A0ABD3QNA8-F1
#
_cell.length_a   1.000
_cell.length_b   1.000
_cell.length_c   1.000
_cell.angle_alpha   90.00
_cell.angle_beta   90.00
_cell.angle_gamma   90.00
#
_symmetry.space_group_name_H-M   'P 1'
#
loop_
_entity.id
_entity.type
_entity.pdbx_description
1 polymer ?
#
loop_
_entity_poly.entity_id
_entity_poly.type
_entity_poly.pdbx_seq_one_letter_code
_entity_poly.pdbx_strand_id
1 'polypeptide(L)'
;MFKSVGLQVQDCEAVVSDLLPLLAFEGRDCGDDIAAYKDHGDQLMRLDDYTYAISYYEAALSINSLKFEIGGTVVVRRKGHCVTGEVDFIENDGENDKSYDVTFPSGQEDATISQKEILLAVWTNDVSNLQVKILLNMSRCLLKLSDIDSTRGNSSCVGEAMSSAKFSRQDRYRQAAVLGCSIAISICDHRALESTGSSALELNSLREKARIVRSRAFLAMRKLPNATADAKKVLFQNAKSREAQGLLSEIKAAEAYIKLMDKKLSKEVCRWVKTATESSDGMEAISRMDNSVSDDVKSGDIIRDEVENKQLARTNAIDKWQIARNVSMEICAVALFILAIYVIY
;
A
#
# COMPACT_ATOMS: atom_id res chain seq x y z
N MET A 1 16.43 8.70 -6.72
CA MET A 1 15.08 9.31 -6.59
C MET A 1 14.87 10.01 -5.23
N PHE A 2 15.93 10.31 -4.47
CA PHE A 2 15.87 11.04 -3.19
C PHE A 2 17.07 11.98 -3.08
N LYS A 3 16.95 13.20 -3.61
CA LYS A 3 17.87 14.31 -3.30
C LYS A 3 17.00 15.57 -3.34
N SER A 4 16.68 16.14 -2.17
CA SER A 4 16.19 17.52 -1.92
C SER A 4 15.00 17.68 -0.95
N VAL A 5 14.86 16.83 0.08
CA VAL A 5 14.02 17.18 1.24
C VAL A 5 14.93 17.37 2.45
N GLY A 6 15.55 18.54 2.54
CA GLY A 6 16.54 18.84 3.58
C GLY A 6 16.91 20.32 3.69
N LEU A 7 15.98 21.23 3.42
CA LEU A 7 16.21 22.65 3.65
C LEU A 7 15.31 23.16 4.79
N GLN A 8 16.00 23.32 5.93
CA GLN A 8 15.73 24.24 7.05
C GLN A 8 14.44 24.04 7.84
N VAL A 9 14.49 23.11 8.79
CA VAL A 9 13.87 23.31 10.10
C VAL A 9 15.01 23.49 11.09
N GLN A 10 15.36 24.75 11.34
CA GLN A 10 16.20 25.13 12.47
C GLN A 10 15.30 25.09 13.72
N ASP A 11 15.81 24.49 14.79
CA ASP A 11 15.27 24.51 16.16
C ASP A 11 14.27 23.41 16.54
N CYS A 12 14.80 22.20 16.77
CA CYS A 12 14.43 21.28 17.87
C CYS A 12 15.55 20.23 18.12
N GLU A 13 16.83 20.58 17.92
CA GLU A 13 17.93 19.72 18.36
C GLU A 13 18.13 19.91 19.87
N ALA A 14 17.31 19.23 20.66
CA ALA A 14 17.68 18.97 22.05
C ALA A 14 19.06 18.30 22.05
N VAL A 15 19.94 18.69 22.97
CA VAL A 15 21.28 18.10 23.12
C VAL A 15 21.11 16.60 23.42
N VAL A 16 21.17 15.76 22.39
CA VAL A 16 20.97 14.29 22.45
C VAL A 16 22.19 13.58 23.07
N SER A 17 23.25 14.32 23.39
CA SER A 17 24.53 13.80 23.89
C SER A 17 24.42 12.98 25.19
N ASP A 18 23.38 13.21 25.99
CA ASP A 18 23.18 12.55 27.29
C ASP A 18 22.13 11.42 27.25
N LEU A 19 21.55 11.12 26.08
CA LEU A 19 20.57 10.04 25.96
C LEU A 19 21.31 8.69 25.87
N LEU A 20 21.13 7.87 26.91
CA LEU A 20 21.55 6.47 26.88
C LEU A 20 20.75 5.72 25.80
N PRO A 21 21.41 4.82 25.05
CA PRO A 21 20.73 3.89 24.13
C PRO A 21 19.55 3.22 24.81
N LEU A 22 18.35 3.37 24.23
CA LEU A 22 17.14 2.70 24.71
C LEU A 22 17.21 1.19 24.43
N LEU A 23 17.81 0.85 23.28
CA LEU A 23 18.00 -0.52 22.86
C LEU A 23 19.49 -0.86 22.85
N ALA A 24 19.81 -2.10 23.22
CA ALA A 24 21.18 -2.56 23.35
C ALA A 24 21.99 -2.47 22.04
N PHE A 25 21.32 -2.35 20.90
CA PHE A 25 21.94 -2.25 19.58
C PHE A 25 22.06 -0.82 19.03
N GLU A 26 21.43 0.17 19.66
CA GLU A 26 21.57 1.58 19.25
C GLU A 26 23.04 2.00 19.41
N GLY A 27 23.65 2.48 18.31
CA GLY A 27 25.07 2.82 18.24
C GLY A 27 26.02 1.67 17.83
N ARG A 28 25.51 0.46 17.56
CA ARG A 28 26.33 -0.62 16.97
C ARG A 28 26.23 -0.59 15.45
N ASP A 29 27.39 -0.61 14.78
CA ASP A 29 27.45 -0.86 13.34
C ASP A 29 27.17 -2.34 13.07
N CYS A 30 26.16 -2.61 12.26
CA CYS A 30 25.80 -3.97 11.84
C CYS A 30 26.65 -4.43 10.65
N GLY A 31 27.48 -3.55 10.07
CA GLY A 31 28.29 -3.84 8.89
C GLY A 31 27.43 -4.38 7.75
N ASP A 32 27.85 -5.51 7.18
CA ASP A 32 27.12 -6.23 6.12
C ASP A 32 26.24 -7.39 6.66
N ASP A 33 26.01 -7.46 7.98
CA ASP A 33 25.17 -8.51 8.58
C ASP A 33 23.67 -8.20 8.43
N ILE A 34 23.11 -8.69 7.32
CA ILE A 34 21.69 -8.60 6.98
C ILE A 34 20.78 -9.18 8.09
N ALA A 35 21.20 -10.26 8.74
CA ALA A 35 20.39 -10.90 9.78
C ALA A 35 20.29 -10.00 11.02
N ALA A 36 21.39 -9.33 11.40
CA ALA A 36 21.39 -8.35 12.47
C ALA A 36 20.43 -7.18 12.19
N TYR A 37 20.46 -6.60 10.98
CA TYR A 37 19.51 -5.55 10.60
C TYR A 37 18.06 -6.02 10.70
N LYS A 38 17.77 -7.23 10.20
CA LYS A 38 16.43 -7.82 10.29
C LYS A 38 16.00 -7.96 11.75
N ASP A 39 16.88 -8.43 12.63
CA ASP A 39 16.56 -8.67 14.04
C ASP A 39 16.37 -7.37 14.83
N HIS A 40 17.11 -6.31 14.50
CA HIS A 40 16.87 -4.96 15.04
C HIS A 40 15.53 -4.40 14.56
N GLY A 41 15.21 -4.55 13.27
CA GLY A 41 13.89 -4.19 12.72
C GLY A 41 12.74 -4.95 13.39
N ASP A 42 12.92 -6.25 13.67
CA ASP A 42 11.93 -7.07 14.37
C ASP A 42 11.73 -6.61 15.82
N GLN A 43 12.80 -6.16 16.49
CA GLN A 43 12.73 -5.60 17.85
C GLN A 43 11.93 -4.30 17.87
N LEU A 44 12.22 -3.36 16.96
CA LEU A 44 11.51 -2.08 16.84
C LEU A 44 10.05 -2.27 16.46
N MET A 45 9.76 -3.22 15.55
CA MET A 45 8.38 -3.55 15.19
C MET A 45 7.58 -4.08 16.38
N ARG A 46 8.20 -4.80 17.33
CA ARG A 46 7.54 -5.24 18.57
C ARG A 46 7.29 -4.11 19.57
N LEU A 47 8.03 -3.00 19.44
CA LEU A 47 7.87 -1.78 20.23
C LEU A 47 6.94 -0.76 19.55
N ASP A 48 6.26 -1.18 18.48
CA ASP A 48 5.42 -0.32 17.63
C ASP A 48 6.15 0.88 16.99
N ASP A 49 7.49 0.86 16.97
CA ASP A 49 8.28 1.83 16.25
C ASP A 49 8.48 1.41 14.80
N TYR A 50 7.40 1.53 14.04
CA TYR A 50 7.35 1.11 12.64
C TYR A 50 8.26 1.95 11.73
N THR A 51 8.52 3.22 12.07
CA THR A 51 9.34 4.11 11.24
C THR A 51 10.80 3.68 11.31
N TYR A 52 11.34 3.52 12.51
CA TYR A 52 12.71 3.05 12.67
C TYR A 52 12.86 1.60 12.21
N ALA A 53 11.86 0.73 12.45
CA ALA A 53 11.89 -0.63 11.92
C ALA A 53 12.06 -0.68 10.39
N ILE A 54 11.35 0.20 9.66
CA ILE A 54 11.50 0.32 8.20
C ILE A 54 12.93 0.69 7.82
N SER A 55 13.56 1.65 8.51
CA SER A 55 14.94 2.05 8.20
C SER A 55 15.93 0.89 8.32
N TYR A 56 15.78 0.01 9.33
CA TYR A 56 16.61 -1.19 9.45
C TYR A 56 16.33 -2.22 8.33
N TYR A 57 15.07 -2.42 7.95
CA TYR A 57 14.73 -3.29 6.82
C TYR A 57 15.24 -2.75 5.47
N GLU A 58 15.16 -1.44 5.25
CA GLU A 58 15.70 -0.78 4.06
C GLU A 58 17.22 -0.91 4.01
N ALA A 59 17.91 -0.69 5.12
CA ALA A 59 19.35 -0.92 5.22
C ALA A 59 19.71 -2.38 4.88
N ALA A 60 18.98 -3.36 5.42
CA ALA A 60 19.19 -4.77 5.10
C ALA A 60 19.03 -5.07 3.60
N LEU A 61 18.00 -4.50 2.96
CA LEU A 61 17.78 -4.68 1.52
C LEU A 61 18.84 -3.95 0.67
N SER A 62 19.37 -2.83 1.15
CA SER A 62 20.33 -2.00 0.44
C SER A 62 21.69 -2.68 0.22
N ILE A 63 22.10 -3.57 1.13
CA ILE A 63 23.37 -4.31 1.06
C ILE A 63 23.51 -5.11 -0.25
N ASN A 64 22.38 -5.50 -0.85
CA ASN A 64 22.37 -6.32 -2.06
C ASN A 64 21.52 -5.74 -3.20
N SER A 65 20.73 -4.69 -2.97
CA SER A 65 19.88 -4.09 -4.02
C SER A 65 20.68 -3.42 -5.16
N LEU A 66 22.00 -3.30 -5.02
CA LEU A 66 22.91 -2.67 -5.99
C LEU A 66 23.86 -3.64 -6.70
N LYS A 67 23.81 -4.93 -6.36
CA LYS A 67 24.68 -5.97 -6.96
C LYS A 67 23.94 -6.65 -8.12
N PHE A 68 23.79 -5.92 -9.23
CA PHE A 68 23.28 -6.49 -10.48
C PHE A 68 24.45 -7.11 -11.23
N GLU A 69 24.41 -8.44 -11.38
CA GLU A 69 25.45 -9.23 -12.03
C GLU A 69 24.83 -10.04 -13.17
N ILE A 70 25.62 -10.32 -14.20
CA ILE A 70 25.23 -11.21 -15.30
C ILE A 70 24.96 -12.62 -14.73
N GLY A 71 23.88 -13.25 -15.15
CA GLY A 71 23.33 -14.49 -14.57
C GLY A 71 22.57 -14.27 -13.26
N GLY A 72 22.49 -13.03 -12.77
CA GLY A 72 21.71 -12.68 -11.60
C GLY A 72 20.21 -12.61 -11.91
N THR A 73 19.37 -12.96 -10.94
CA THR A 73 17.92 -12.77 -11.06
C THR A 73 17.49 -11.42 -10.49
N VAL A 74 16.67 -10.68 -11.23
CA VAL A 74 16.10 -9.39 -10.82
C VAL A 74 14.58 -9.43 -10.82
N VAL A 75 13.97 -8.63 -9.96
CA VAL A 75 12.53 -8.36 -9.95
C VAL A 75 12.28 -7.03 -10.65
N VAL A 76 11.43 -7.04 -11.67
CA VAL A 76 11.11 -5.88 -12.50
C VAL A 76 9.62 -5.61 -12.51
N ARG A 77 9.24 -4.36 -12.77
CA ARG A 77 7.82 -4.00 -12.96
C ARG A 77 7.46 -4.06 -14.45
N ARG A 78 6.69 -5.08 -14.86
CA ARG A 78 6.20 -5.24 -16.24
C ARG A 78 4.68 -5.23 -16.29
N LYS A 79 4.10 -4.35 -17.13
CA LYS A 79 2.63 -4.22 -17.30
C LYS A 79 1.86 -4.07 -15.96
N GLY A 80 2.46 -3.42 -14.96
CA GLY A 80 1.87 -3.23 -13.63
C GLY A 80 2.02 -4.43 -12.66
N HIS A 81 2.76 -5.46 -13.03
CA HIS A 81 3.03 -6.64 -12.20
C HIS A 81 4.53 -6.80 -11.91
N CYS A 82 4.85 -7.41 -10.77
CA CYS A 82 6.22 -7.81 -10.44
C CYS A 82 6.52 -9.16 -11.08
N VAL A 83 7.59 -9.23 -11.87
CA VAL A 83 8.04 -10.45 -12.55
C VAL A 83 9.54 -10.62 -12.30
N THR A 84 10.00 -11.85 -12.15
CA THR A 84 11.43 -12.18 -12.08
C THR A 84 11.99 -12.39 -13.47
N GLY A 85 13.20 -11.93 -13.74
CA GLY A 85 13.95 -12.23 -14.96
C GLY A 85 15.43 -12.41 -14.67
N GLU A 86 16.13 -13.08 -15.57
CA GLU A 86 17.57 -13.31 -15.50
C GLU A 86 18.31 -12.26 -16.33
N VAL A 87 19.39 -11.69 -15.80
CA VAL A 87 20.19 -10.68 -16.50
C VAL A 87 21.21 -11.36 -17.40
N ASP A 88 21.06 -11.25 -18.71
CA ASP A 88 21.96 -11.88 -19.68
C ASP A 88 23.13 -10.97 -20.05
N PHE A 89 22.86 -9.66 -20.15
CA PHE A 89 23.86 -8.67 -20.55
C PHE A 89 23.61 -7.33 -19.85
N ILE A 90 24.70 -6.59 -19.61
CA ILE A 90 24.67 -5.25 -19.02
C ILE A 90 25.41 -4.33 -19.97
N GLU A 91 24.68 -3.44 -20.62
CA GLU A 91 25.25 -2.41 -21.46
C GLU A 91 25.47 -1.13 -20.63
N ASN A 92 26.68 -0.56 -20.73
CA ASN A 92 27.01 0.70 -20.08
C ASN A 92 26.84 1.83 -21.09
N ASP A 93 25.64 2.40 -21.14
CA ASP A 93 25.27 3.50 -22.06
C ASP A 93 25.78 4.89 -21.59
N GLY A 94 26.42 4.95 -20.41
CA GLY A 94 27.08 6.13 -19.87
C GLY A 94 27.43 6.00 -18.39
N GLU A 95 27.94 7.08 -17.78
CA GLU A 95 28.39 7.09 -16.38
C GLU A 95 27.24 6.85 -15.37
N ASN A 96 25.98 7.06 -15.79
CA ASN A 96 24.79 6.93 -14.94
C ASN A 96 23.59 6.23 -15.60
N ASP A 97 23.74 5.72 -16.83
CA ASP A 97 22.67 4.99 -17.50
C ASP A 97 23.19 3.60 -17.88
N LYS A 98 22.56 2.58 -17.31
CA LYS A 98 22.84 1.18 -17.58
C LYS A 98 21.55 0.56 -18.08
N SER A 99 21.65 -0.10 -19.23
CA SER A 99 20.59 -0.96 -19.74
C SER A 99 20.95 -2.42 -19.48
N TYR A 100 19.91 -3.22 -19.28
CA TYR A 100 20.02 -4.62 -18.89
C TYR A 100 19.17 -5.41 -19.86
N ASP A 101 19.77 -6.38 -20.53
CA ASP A 101 19.01 -7.38 -21.27
C ASP A 101 18.59 -8.47 -20.30
N VAL A 102 17.27 -8.65 -20.19
CA VAL A 102 16.66 -9.55 -19.23
C VAL A 102 15.78 -10.58 -19.93
N THR A 103 16.09 -11.87 -19.72
CA THR A 103 15.27 -12.99 -20.15
C THR A 103 14.20 -13.31 -19.10
N PHE A 104 12.93 -13.39 -19.52
CA PHE A 104 11.83 -13.77 -18.65
C PHE A 104 11.48 -15.26 -18.73
N PRO A 105 11.18 -15.92 -17.59
CA PRO A 105 10.88 -17.36 -17.54
C PRO A 105 9.56 -17.74 -18.22
N SER A 106 8.68 -16.79 -18.54
CA SER A 106 7.38 -17.04 -19.17
C SER A 106 7.43 -17.30 -20.68
N GLY A 107 8.63 -17.40 -21.27
CA GLY A 107 8.86 -17.82 -22.65
C GLY A 107 9.44 -16.71 -23.54
N GLN A 108 10.75 -16.84 -23.82
CA GLN A 108 11.53 -16.26 -24.94
C GLN A 108 11.27 -14.79 -25.33
N GLU A 109 10.88 -13.95 -24.39
CA GLU A 109 10.88 -12.51 -24.60
C GLU A 109 12.07 -11.93 -23.86
N ASP A 110 13.12 -11.63 -24.61
CA ASP A 110 14.23 -10.82 -24.14
C ASP A 110 13.76 -9.37 -24.17
N ALA A 111 14.04 -8.62 -23.12
CA ALA A 111 13.76 -7.20 -23.09
C ALA A 111 14.95 -6.43 -22.54
N THR A 112 15.35 -5.40 -23.26
CA THR A 112 16.25 -4.37 -22.76
C THR A 112 15.47 -3.43 -21.85
N ILE A 113 15.87 -3.35 -20.58
CA ILE A 113 15.24 -2.50 -19.57
C ILE A 113 16.26 -1.55 -18.94
N SER A 114 15.77 -0.41 -18.45
CA SER A 114 16.61 0.54 -17.72
C SER A 114 16.77 0.14 -16.24
N GLN A 115 17.84 0.61 -15.59
CA GLN A 115 18.03 0.39 -14.15
C GLN A 115 16.83 0.84 -13.29
N LYS A 116 16.10 1.87 -13.73
CA LYS A 116 14.94 2.43 -13.01
C LYS A 116 13.73 1.48 -12.98
N GLU A 117 13.68 0.52 -13.90
CA GLU A 117 12.61 -0.48 -13.99
C GLU A 117 12.88 -1.70 -13.10
N ILE A 118 14.13 -1.88 -12.68
CA ILE A 118 14.54 -2.91 -11.73
C ILE A 118 14.15 -2.46 -10.33
N LEU A 119 13.33 -3.29 -9.68
CA LEU A 119 12.85 -3.03 -8.32
C LEU A 119 13.84 -3.55 -7.27
N LEU A 120 14.40 -4.74 -7.50
CA LEU A 120 15.25 -5.43 -6.54
C LEU A 120 16.01 -6.59 -7.19
N ALA A 121 17.27 -6.81 -6.83
CA ALA A 121 18.00 -8.04 -7.15
C ALA A 121 17.59 -9.17 -6.19
N VAL A 122 17.38 -10.39 -6.69
CA VAL A 122 17.06 -11.57 -5.88
C VAL A 122 18.34 -12.14 -5.26
N TRP A 123 18.29 -12.43 -3.96
CA TRP A 123 19.45 -13.00 -3.26
C TRP A 123 19.61 -14.48 -3.62
N THR A 124 20.77 -14.80 -4.21
CA THR A 124 21.11 -16.17 -4.65
C THR A 124 21.37 -17.09 -3.46
N ASN A 125 22.11 -16.61 -2.44
CA ASN A 125 22.50 -17.41 -1.27
C ASN A 125 21.61 -17.19 -0.02
N ASP A 126 20.33 -16.87 -0.22
CA ASP A 126 19.40 -16.60 0.88
C ASP A 126 18.75 -17.88 1.43
N VAL A 127 19.57 -18.63 2.19
CA VAL A 127 19.25 -19.96 2.74
C VAL A 127 17.99 -19.96 3.61
N SER A 128 17.63 -18.84 4.24
CA SER A 128 16.49 -18.77 5.17
C SER A 128 15.37 -17.82 4.72
N ASN A 129 15.35 -17.46 3.43
CA ASN A 129 14.34 -16.57 2.87
C ASN A 129 14.25 -15.21 3.61
N LEU A 130 15.39 -14.71 4.09
CA LEU A 130 15.53 -13.43 4.79
C LEU A 130 14.99 -12.29 3.94
N GLN A 131 15.30 -12.27 2.65
CA GLN A 131 14.85 -11.19 1.76
C GLN A 131 13.32 -11.06 1.77
N VAL A 132 12.64 -12.20 1.64
CA VAL A 132 11.18 -12.28 1.68
C VAL A 132 10.65 -11.89 3.07
N LYS A 133 11.27 -12.37 4.15
CA LYS A 133 10.87 -12.04 5.53
C LYS A 133 10.99 -10.54 5.81
N ILE A 134 12.09 -9.90 5.38
CA ILE A 134 12.34 -8.46 5.49
C ILE A 134 11.26 -7.67 4.72
N LEU A 135 11.02 -8.01 3.45
CA LEU A 135 9.98 -7.37 2.63
C LEU A 135 8.60 -7.47 3.26
N LEU A 136 8.27 -8.62 3.87
CA LEU A 136 6.99 -8.83 4.55
C LEU A 136 6.86 -8.00 5.81
N ASN A 137 7.90 -7.93 6.65
CA ASN A 137 7.87 -7.12 7.86
C ASN A 137 7.83 -5.63 7.55
N MET A 138 8.59 -5.18 6.55
CA MET A 138 8.52 -3.81 6.04
C MET A 138 7.11 -3.48 5.52
N SER A 139 6.49 -4.39 4.75
CA SER A 139 5.11 -4.20 4.26
C SER A 139 4.08 -4.11 5.39
N ARG A 140 4.27 -4.86 6.48
CA ARG A 140 3.43 -4.78 7.69
C ARG A 140 3.60 -3.43 8.40
N CYS A 141 4.85 -2.98 8.57
CA CYS A 141 5.14 -1.68 9.17
C CYS A 141 4.51 -0.53 8.36
N LEU A 142 4.64 -0.57 7.04
CA LEU A 142 4.00 0.41 6.14
C LEU A 142 2.48 0.43 6.29
N LEU A 143 1.84 -0.75 6.37
CA LEU A 143 0.39 -0.82 6.57
C LEU A 143 -0.01 -0.24 7.94
N LYS A 144 0.75 -0.53 8.99
CA LYS A 144 0.54 0.01 10.34
C LYS A 144 0.69 1.53 10.39
N LEU A 145 1.72 2.09 9.75
CA LEU A 145 1.88 3.53 9.61
C LEU A 145 0.69 4.16 8.88
N SER A 146 0.17 3.50 7.84
CA SER A 146 -1.02 3.98 7.13
C SER A 146 -2.27 4.05 8.01
N ASP A 147 -2.40 3.17 9.01
CA ASP A 147 -3.52 3.16 9.95
C ASP A 147 -3.36 4.22 11.05
N ILE A 148 -2.12 4.43 11.53
CA ILE A 148 -1.79 5.48 12.51
C ILE A 148 -2.05 6.87 11.93
N ASP A 149 -1.63 7.09 10.68
CA ASP A 149 -1.88 8.34 9.99
C ASP A 149 -3.39 8.58 9.74
N SER A 150 -4.21 7.52 9.68
CA SER A 150 -5.67 7.64 9.53
C SER A 150 -6.42 7.99 10.82
N THR A 151 -5.82 7.78 12.00
CA THR A 151 -6.55 7.81 13.29
C THR A 151 -6.44 9.12 14.06
N ARG A 152 -5.55 10.03 13.68
CA ARG A 152 -5.45 11.36 14.28
C ARG A 152 -6.00 12.43 13.36
N GLY A 153 -6.62 13.47 13.91
CA GLY A 153 -6.90 14.75 13.26
C GLY A 153 -5.64 15.51 12.79
N ASN A 154 -4.55 14.79 12.50
CA ASN A 154 -3.28 15.22 11.96
C ASN A 154 -3.31 15.32 10.42
N SER A 155 -4.47 15.16 9.76
CA SER A 155 -4.62 15.43 8.31
C SER A 155 -4.43 16.91 7.94
N SER A 156 -4.06 17.74 8.91
CA SER A 156 -3.73 19.15 8.76
C SER A 156 -2.31 19.43 9.26
N CYS A 157 -1.31 18.72 8.73
CA CYS A 157 -0.05 19.42 8.50
C CYS A 157 -0.34 20.44 7.40
N VAL A 158 -0.32 21.72 7.78
CA VAL A 158 -0.75 22.92 7.02
C VAL A 158 -0.06 23.09 5.64
N GLY A 159 0.80 22.16 5.22
CA GLY A 159 1.47 22.15 3.91
C GLY A 159 1.01 21.10 2.90
N GLU A 160 0.27 20.05 3.27
CA GLU A 160 -0.11 19.00 2.27
C GLU A 160 -1.22 19.46 1.31
N ALA A 161 -2.06 20.40 1.72
CA ALA A 161 -3.10 20.99 0.87
C ALA A 161 -2.55 21.83 -0.31
N MET A 162 -1.26 22.19 -0.28
CA MET A 162 -0.63 23.02 -1.32
C MET A 162 0.29 22.26 -2.28
N SER A 163 0.57 20.98 -2.02
CA SER A 163 1.33 20.18 -2.99
C SER A 163 0.38 19.52 -3.97
N SER A 164 0.63 19.68 -5.27
CA SER A 164 -0.08 19.01 -6.37
C SER A 164 0.07 17.47 -6.37
N ALA A 165 0.53 16.88 -5.28
CA ALA A 165 0.76 15.46 -5.16
C ALA A 165 -0.57 14.71 -5.01
N LYS A 166 -0.93 14.03 -6.10
CA LYS A 166 -2.16 13.26 -6.32
C LYS A 166 -2.51 12.17 -5.27
N PHE A 167 -1.68 11.95 -4.24
CA PHE A 167 -1.84 10.87 -3.27
C PHE A 167 -1.45 11.29 -1.85
N SER A 168 -2.33 10.96 -0.89
CA SER A 168 -2.09 11.11 0.54
C SER A 168 -0.88 10.26 0.98
N ARG A 169 -0.20 10.68 2.06
CA ARG A 169 0.89 9.89 2.67
C ARG A 169 0.45 8.45 2.99
N GLN A 170 -0.76 8.29 3.52
CA GLN A 170 -1.37 6.99 3.80
C GLN A 170 -1.46 6.10 2.56
N ASP A 171 -1.91 6.65 1.44
CA ASP A 171 -2.02 5.90 0.19
C ASP A 171 -0.66 5.48 -0.34
N ARG A 172 0.39 6.30 -0.15
CA ARG A 172 1.76 5.92 -0.50
C ARG A 172 2.23 4.73 0.33
N TYR A 173 1.96 4.71 1.63
CA TYR A 173 2.29 3.57 2.48
C TYR A 173 1.55 2.30 2.06
N ARG A 174 0.25 2.39 1.77
CA ARG A 174 -0.53 1.24 1.28
C ARG A 174 -0.03 0.74 -0.08
N GLN A 175 0.33 1.65 -0.99
CA GLN A 175 0.91 1.30 -2.29
C GLN A 175 2.29 0.65 -2.14
N ALA A 176 3.13 1.17 -1.25
CA ALA A 176 4.43 0.60 -0.94
C ALA A 176 4.31 -0.80 -0.32
N ALA A 177 3.34 -1.01 0.60
CA ALA A 177 3.05 -2.33 1.17
C ALA A 177 2.60 -3.33 0.10
N VAL A 178 1.76 -2.91 -0.86
CA VAL A 178 1.38 -3.76 -2.01
C VAL A 178 2.58 -4.10 -2.87
N LEU A 179 3.47 -3.14 -3.12
CA LEU A 179 4.69 -3.37 -3.90
C LEU A 179 5.62 -4.36 -3.20
N GLY A 180 5.93 -4.14 -1.92
CA GLY A 180 6.78 -5.02 -1.12
C GLY A 180 6.24 -6.46 -1.07
N CYS A 181 4.93 -6.63 -0.86
CA CYS A 181 4.31 -7.95 -0.91
C CYS A 181 4.34 -8.57 -2.31
N SER A 182 4.23 -7.77 -3.37
CA SER A 182 4.27 -8.27 -4.75
C SER A 182 5.67 -8.76 -5.12
N ILE A 183 6.71 -8.01 -4.74
CA ILE A 183 8.11 -8.44 -4.86
C ILE A 183 8.35 -9.73 -4.08
N ALA A 184 7.90 -9.80 -2.83
CA ALA A 184 8.01 -11.00 -1.99
C ALA A 184 7.35 -12.23 -2.63
N ILE A 185 6.16 -12.07 -3.22
CA ILE A 185 5.46 -13.15 -3.94
C ILE A 185 6.27 -13.59 -5.17
N SER A 186 6.77 -12.65 -5.98
CA SER A 186 7.58 -12.97 -7.16
C SER A 186 8.86 -13.74 -6.79
N ILE A 187 9.55 -13.35 -5.70
CA ILE A 187 10.71 -14.08 -5.19
C ILE A 187 10.31 -15.49 -4.74
N CYS A 188 9.20 -15.63 -3.99
CA CYS A 188 8.71 -16.94 -3.57
C CYS A 188 8.29 -17.83 -4.76
N ASP A 189 7.72 -17.25 -5.81
CA ASP A 189 7.32 -17.96 -7.03
C ASP A 189 8.56 -18.46 -7.78
N HIS A 190 9.59 -17.62 -7.94
CA HIS A 190 10.86 -18.00 -8.56
C HIS A 190 11.59 -19.10 -7.80
N ARG A 191 11.81 -18.93 -6.48
CA ARG A 191 12.50 -19.95 -5.67
C ARG A 191 11.74 -21.27 -5.57
N ALA A 192 10.42 -21.25 -5.75
CA ALA A 192 9.63 -22.48 -5.74
C ALA A 192 9.87 -23.38 -6.96
N LEU A 193 10.43 -22.85 -8.05
CA LEU A 193 10.83 -23.64 -9.21
C LEU A 193 12.03 -24.54 -8.90
N GLU A 194 12.91 -24.09 -8.00
CA GLU A 194 14.15 -24.78 -7.63
C GLU A 194 14.03 -25.57 -6.32
N SER A 195 13.06 -25.22 -5.46
CA SER A 195 12.92 -25.83 -4.15
C SER A 195 12.19 -27.17 -4.18
N THR A 196 12.68 -28.16 -3.42
CA THR A 196 11.98 -29.43 -3.15
C THR A 196 11.82 -29.65 -1.64
N GLY A 197 10.85 -30.48 -1.24
CA GLY A 197 10.66 -30.90 0.16
C GLY A 197 10.27 -29.78 1.12
N SER A 198 10.98 -29.67 2.26
CA SER A 198 10.65 -28.76 3.37
C SER A 198 10.75 -27.28 3.01
N SER A 199 11.70 -26.90 2.15
CA SER A 199 11.85 -25.52 1.67
C SER A 199 10.62 -25.03 0.91
N ALA A 200 9.95 -25.92 0.16
CA ALA A 200 8.75 -25.57 -0.59
C ALA A 200 7.57 -25.23 0.34
N LEU A 201 7.45 -25.90 1.50
CA LEU A 201 6.44 -25.61 2.50
C LEU A 201 6.65 -24.25 3.16
N GLU A 202 7.90 -23.89 3.48
CA GLU A 202 8.22 -22.57 4.03
C GLU A 202 7.89 -21.46 3.02
N LEU A 203 8.29 -21.62 1.76
CA LEU A 203 7.99 -20.68 0.68
C LEU A 203 6.49 -20.50 0.47
N ASN A 204 5.71 -21.58 0.52
CA ASN A 204 4.25 -21.52 0.43
C ASN A 204 3.65 -20.76 1.62
N SER A 205 4.15 -20.97 2.84
CA SER A 205 3.73 -20.23 4.02
C SER A 205 4.04 -18.72 3.92
N LEU A 206 5.24 -18.37 3.45
CA LEU A 206 5.62 -16.98 3.22
C LEU A 206 4.77 -16.33 2.13
N ARG A 207 4.47 -17.06 1.06
CA ARG A 207 3.59 -16.61 -0.03
C ARG A 207 2.16 -16.39 0.44
N GLU A 208 1.62 -17.27 1.29
CA GLU A 208 0.32 -17.09 1.95
C GLU A 208 0.32 -15.79 2.77
N LYS A 209 1.31 -15.61 3.65
CA LYS A 209 1.46 -14.39 4.46
C LYS A 209 1.53 -13.13 3.59
N ALA A 210 2.28 -13.17 2.49
CA ALA A 210 2.38 -12.06 1.54
C ALA A 210 1.03 -11.67 0.93
N ARG A 211 0.25 -12.67 0.49
CA ARG A 211 -1.08 -12.46 -0.09
C ARG A 211 -2.07 -11.90 0.93
N ILE A 212 -2.01 -12.35 2.18
CA ILE A 212 -2.86 -11.81 3.26
C ILE A 212 -2.54 -10.33 3.49
N VAL A 213 -1.26 -9.97 3.67
CA VAL A 213 -0.86 -8.57 3.90
C VAL A 213 -1.22 -7.70 2.69
N ARG A 214 -0.98 -8.19 1.47
CA ARG A 214 -1.33 -7.48 0.24
C ARG A 214 -2.84 -7.31 0.07
N SER A 215 -3.63 -8.32 0.41
CA SER A 215 -5.09 -8.26 0.37
C SER A 215 -5.63 -7.22 1.35
N ARG A 216 -5.08 -7.12 2.57
CA ARG A 216 -5.42 -6.05 3.51
C ARG A 216 -5.08 -4.66 2.96
N ALA A 217 -3.90 -4.50 2.36
CA ALA A 217 -3.52 -3.23 1.74
C ALA A 217 -4.45 -2.86 0.56
N PHE A 218 -4.86 -3.83 -0.26
CA PHE A 218 -5.86 -3.62 -1.30
C PHE A 218 -7.24 -3.25 -0.74
N LEU A 219 -7.69 -3.90 0.34
CA LEU A 219 -8.93 -3.57 1.02
C LEU A 219 -8.90 -2.13 1.55
N ALA A 220 -7.81 -1.72 2.19
CA ALA A 220 -7.62 -0.35 2.70
C ALA A 220 -7.66 0.70 1.56
N MET A 221 -7.14 0.37 0.38
CA MET A 221 -7.23 1.20 -0.83
C MET A 221 -8.55 1.05 -1.60
N ARG A 222 -9.54 0.31 -1.06
CA ARG A 222 -10.81 -0.01 -1.72
C ARG A 222 -10.69 -0.72 -3.08
N LYS A 223 -9.57 -1.40 -3.33
CA LYS A 223 -9.36 -2.27 -4.51
C LYS A 223 -9.91 -3.67 -4.23
N LEU A 224 -11.23 -3.75 -4.00
CA LEU A 224 -11.93 -4.96 -3.55
C LEU A 224 -11.76 -6.19 -4.48
N PRO A 225 -11.73 -6.05 -5.82
CA PRO A 225 -11.46 -7.19 -6.70
C PRO A 225 -10.08 -7.81 -6.45
N ASN A 226 -9.06 -6.97 -6.26
CA ASN A 226 -7.69 -7.42 -5.99
C ASN A 226 -7.57 -8.06 -4.60
N ALA A 227 -8.18 -7.45 -3.59
CA ALA A 227 -8.24 -8.00 -2.24
C ALA A 227 -8.90 -9.39 -2.23
N THR A 228 -10.03 -9.52 -2.92
CA THR A 228 -10.77 -10.79 -3.08
C THR A 228 -9.92 -11.84 -3.80
N ALA A 229 -9.22 -11.46 -4.87
CA ALA A 229 -8.39 -12.37 -5.64
C ALA A 229 -7.26 -12.98 -4.77
N ASP A 230 -6.57 -12.17 -3.97
CA ASP A 230 -5.53 -12.65 -3.06
C ASP A 230 -6.08 -13.54 -1.94
N ALA A 231 -7.17 -13.14 -1.29
CA ALA A 231 -7.79 -13.94 -0.23
C ALA A 231 -8.30 -15.30 -0.74
N LYS A 232 -8.90 -15.34 -1.94
CA LYS A 232 -9.30 -16.60 -2.59
C LYS A 232 -8.12 -17.48 -2.96
N LYS A 233 -7.01 -16.91 -3.45
CA LYS A 233 -5.79 -17.68 -3.73
C LYS A 233 -5.22 -18.33 -2.47
N VAL A 234 -5.27 -17.64 -1.33
CA VAL A 234 -4.88 -18.24 -0.05
C VAL A 234 -5.81 -19.39 0.32
N LEU A 235 -7.13 -19.21 0.25
CA LEU A 235 -8.09 -20.27 0.58
C LEU A 235 -8.03 -21.47 -0.38
N PHE A 236 -7.65 -21.24 -1.64
CA PHE A 236 -7.41 -22.32 -2.58
C PHE A 236 -6.23 -23.21 -2.16
N GLN A 237 -5.16 -22.61 -1.63
CA GLN A 237 -3.98 -23.34 -1.15
C GLN A 237 -4.16 -23.90 0.27
N ASN A 238 -4.89 -23.17 1.12
CA ASN A 238 -5.13 -23.48 2.51
C ASN A 238 -6.59 -23.14 2.87
N ALA A 239 -7.49 -24.08 2.58
CA ALA A 239 -8.93 -23.91 2.80
C ALA A 239 -9.33 -23.62 4.26
N LYS A 240 -8.46 -23.97 5.22
CA LYS A 240 -8.67 -23.80 6.65
C LYS A 240 -8.06 -22.50 7.20
N SER A 241 -7.50 -21.64 6.36
CA SER A 241 -6.90 -20.36 6.77
C SER A 241 -7.97 -19.42 7.35
N ARG A 242 -8.06 -19.38 8.69
CA ARG A 242 -9.02 -18.52 9.41
C ARG A 242 -8.85 -17.05 9.06
N GLU A 243 -7.60 -16.61 8.90
CA GLU A 243 -7.28 -15.23 8.55
C GLU A 243 -7.81 -14.85 7.17
N ALA A 244 -7.63 -15.71 6.17
CA ALA A 244 -8.17 -15.48 4.83
C ALA A 244 -9.70 -15.56 4.78
N GLN A 245 -10.32 -16.44 5.56
CA GLN A 245 -11.79 -16.51 5.70
C GLN A 245 -12.35 -15.22 6.32
N GLY A 246 -11.72 -14.75 7.41
CA GLY A 246 -12.07 -13.48 8.06
C GLY A 246 -11.94 -12.30 7.09
N LEU A 247 -10.82 -12.21 6.39
CA LEU A 247 -10.59 -11.15 5.41
C LEU A 247 -11.62 -11.17 4.26
N LEU A 248 -12.00 -12.35 3.77
CA LEU A 248 -13.03 -12.45 2.73
C LEU A 248 -14.41 -11.99 3.24
N SER A 249 -14.71 -12.22 4.52
CA SER A 249 -15.95 -11.71 5.15
C SER A 249 -15.94 -10.18 5.28
N GLU A 250 -14.80 -9.60 5.67
CA GLU A 250 -14.61 -8.14 5.72
C GLU A 250 -14.76 -7.49 4.34
N ILE A 251 -14.16 -8.08 3.31
CA ILE A 251 -14.27 -7.59 1.93
C ILE A 251 -15.73 -7.62 1.47
N LYS A 252 -16.47 -8.70 1.72
CA LYS A 252 -17.90 -8.80 1.37
C LYS A 252 -18.75 -7.75 2.11
N ALA A 253 -18.45 -7.49 3.37
CA ALA A 253 -19.12 -6.44 4.14
C ALA A 253 -18.86 -5.06 3.53
N ALA A 254 -17.61 -4.78 3.14
CA ALA A 254 -17.26 -3.54 2.44
C ALA A 254 -17.96 -3.40 1.08
N GLU A 255 -18.01 -4.46 0.27
CA GLU A 255 -18.74 -4.48 -1.01
C GLU A 255 -20.24 -4.19 -0.82
N ALA A 256 -20.87 -4.82 0.18
CA ALA A 256 -22.28 -4.61 0.50
C ALA A 256 -22.54 -3.16 0.92
N TYR A 257 -21.65 -2.58 1.71
CA TYR A 257 -21.73 -1.18 2.13
C TYR A 257 -21.62 -0.22 0.95
N ILE A 258 -20.66 -0.41 0.05
CA ILE A 258 -20.50 0.43 -1.15
C ILE A 258 -21.76 0.37 -2.01
N LYS A 259 -22.29 -0.82 -2.29
CA LYS A 259 -23.54 -0.99 -3.05
C LYS A 259 -24.72 -0.28 -2.39
N LEU A 260 -24.81 -0.31 -1.06
CA LEU A 260 -25.85 0.40 -0.32
C LEU A 260 -25.71 1.92 -0.48
N MET A 261 -24.49 2.45 -0.39
CA MET A 261 -24.20 3.88 -0.60
C MET A 261 -24.52 4.32 -2.02
N ASP A 262 -24.11 3.55 -3.02
CA ASP A 262 -24.41 3.84 -4.43
C ASP A 262 -25.91 3.86 -4.70
N LYS A 263 -26.66 2.92 -4.08
CA LYS A 263 -28.12 2.90 -4.18
C LYS A 263 -28.77 4.13 -3.53
N LYS A 264 -28.29 4.58 -2.36
CA LYS A 264 -28.79 5.79 -1.70
C LYS A 264 -28.51 7.04 -2.55
N LEU A 265 -27.28 7.16 -3.01
CA LEU A 265 -26.83 8.23 -3.88
C LEU A 265 -27.63 8.26 -5.19
N SER A 266 -27.85 7.12 -5.83
CA SER A 266 -28.67 7.03 -7.05
C SER A 266 -30.09 7.56 -6.82
N LYS A 267 -30.73 7.21 -5.70
CA LYS A 267 -32.04 7.76 -5.32
C LYS A 267 -32.01 9.27 -5.10
N GLU A 268 -30.97 9.78 -4.44
CA GLU A 268 -30.79 11.22 -4.22
C GLU A 268 -30.59 11.98 -5.53
N VAL A 269 -29.76 11.45 -6.44
CA VAL A 269 -29.60 12.04 -7.77
C VAL A 269 -30.92 12.01 -8.54
N CYS A 270 -31.65 10.89 -8.54
CA CYS A 270 -32.98 10.85 -9.17
C CYS A 270 -33.96 11.85 -8.55
N ARG A 271 -33.92 12.06 -7.24
CA ARG A 271 -34.73 13.06 -6.55
C ARG A 271 -34.35 14.47 -6.98
N TRP A 272 -33.07 14.80 -7.04
CA TRP A 272 -32.60 16.11 -7.50
C TRP A 272 -32.97 16.37 -8.97
N VAL A 273 -32.79 15.38 -9.84
CA VAL A 273 -33.21 15.48 -11.24
C VAL A 273 -34.71 15.73 -11.31
N LYS A 274 -35.52 14.96 -10.58
CA LYS A 274 -36.98 15.15 -10.53
C LYS A 274 -37.37 16.55 -10.04
N THR A 275 -36.79 17.01 -8.93
CA THR A 275 -37.03 18.36 -8.41
C THR A 275 -36.60 19.45 -9.39
N ALA A 276 -35.48 19.26 -10.09
CA ALA A 276 -35.01 20.19 -11.11
C ALA A 276 -35.88 20.17 -12.37
N THR A 277 -36.52 19.06 -12.73
CA THR A 277 -37.42 18.99 -13.90
C THR A 277 -38.85 19.44 -13.59
N GLU A 278 -39.30 19.30 -12.34
CA GLU A 278 -40.65 19.67 -11.91
C GLU A 278 -40.74 21.07 -11.28
N SER A 279 -39.61 21.76 -11.07
CA SER A 279 -39.61 23.16 -10.62
C SER A 279 -40.11 24.09 -11.72
N SER A 280 -40.68 25.25 -11.35
CA SER A 280 -41.10 26.28 -12.31
C SER A 280 -39.97 26.68 -13.26
N ASP A 281 -38.78 26.89 -12.69
CA ASP A 281 -37.58 27.32 -13.42
C ASP A 281 -37.05 26.21 -14.34
N GLY A 282 -37.19 24.96 -13.89
CA GLY A 282 -36.85 23.77 -14.67
C GLY A 282 -37.78 23.53 -15.85
N MET A 283 -39.10 23.64 -15.61
CA MET A 283 -40.11 23.56 -16.67
C MET A 283 -39.95 24.71 -17.67
N GLU A 284 -39.62 25.93 -17.21
CA GLU A 284 -39.36 27.07 -18.08
C GLU A 284 -38.10 26.85 -18.93
N ALA A 285 -37.01 26.35 -18.35
CA ALA A 285 -35.79 26.00 -19.09
C ALA A 285 -36.03 24.89 -20.14
N ILE A 286 -36.78 23.83 -19.78
CA ILE A 286 -37.15 22.76 -20.71
C ILE A 286 -38.06 23.30 -21.84
N SER A 287 -39.02 24.16 -21.52
CA SER A 287 -39.89 24.79 -22.52
C SER A 287 -39.15 25.73 -23.49
N ARG A 288 -38.03 26.31 -23.05
CA ARG A 288 -37.15 27.12 -23.91
C ARG A 288 -36.32 26.24 -24.85
N MET A 289 -35.89 25.05 -24.41
CA MET A 289 -35.16 24.09 -25.25
C MET A 289 -36.02 23.51 -26.38
N ASP A 290 -37.32 23.29 -26.15
CA ASP A 290 -38.23 22.71 -27.18
C ASP A 290 -38.47 23.66 -28.38
N ASN A 291 -38.14 24.95 -28.24
CA ASN A 291 -38.29 25.97 -29.28
C ASN A 291 -36.96 26.48 -29.86
N SER A 292 -35.81 25.97 -29.41
CA SER A 292 -34.50 26.42 -29.90
C SER A 292 -33.52 25.26 -30.08
N VAL A 293 -33.77 24.43 -31.11
CA VAL A 293 -32.68 23.70 -31.77
C VAL A 293 -32.08 24.66 -32.81
N SER A 294 -31.16 25.51 -32.37
CA SER A 294 -30.13 26.05 -33.25
C SER A 294 -28.78 25.70 -32.65
N ASP A 295 -27.94 25.08 -33.46
CA ASP A 295 -26.55 24.77 -33.20
C ASP A 295 -25.81 26.01 -32.67
N ASP A 296 -25.53 26.04 -31.37
CA ASP A 296 -24.19 26.31 -30.87
C ASP A 296 -24.15 26.28 -29.34
N VAL A 297 -22.98 25.90 -28.84
CA VAL A 297 -22.32 26.37 -27.61
C VAL A 297 -21.80 25.25 -26.70
N LYS A 298 -20.47 25.20 -26.71
CA LYS A 298 -19.50 24.62 -25.79
C LYS A 298 -19.93 24.77 -24.32
N SER A 299 -20.41 23.69 -23.70
CA SER A 299 -20.66 23.58 -22.24
C SER A 299 -19.82 22.46 -21.61
N GLY A 300 -18.50 22.50 -21.85
CA GLY A 300 -17.57 21.49 -21.32
C GLY A 300 -17.06 21.76 -19.90
N ASP A 301 -16.98 23.03 -19.49
CA ASP A 301 -16.21 23.40 -18.29
C ASP A 301 -17.06 23.47 -17.00
N ILE A 302 -18.35 23.77 -17.08
CA ILE A 302 -19.22 23.92 -15.89
C ILE A 302 -19.57 22.56 -15.26
N ILE A 303 -19.70 21.50 -16.07
CA ILE A 303 -20.05 20.15 -15.58
C ILE A 303 -18.87 19.51 -14.84
N ARG A 304 -17.63 19.91 -15.16
CA ARG A 304 -16.43 19.33 -14.56
C ARG A 304 -16.23 19.76 -13.10
N ASP A 305 -16.46 21.03 -12.80
CA ASP A 305 -16.31 21.58 -11.44
C ASP A 305 -17.39 21.05 -10.48
N GLU A 306 -18.60 20.76 -10.96
CA GLU A 306 -19.66 20.21 -10.12
C GLU A 306 -19.45 18.71 -9.82
N VAL A 307 -18.81 17.97 -10.73
CA VAL A 307 -18.45 16.56 -10.53
C VAL A 307 -17.28 16.43 -9.56
N GLU A 308 -16.26 17.29 -9.65
CA GLU A 308 -15.13 17.31 -8.70
C GLU A 308 -15.58 17.70 -7.28
N ASN A 309 -16.47 18.70 -7.14
CA ASN A 309 -17.03 19.07 -5.84
C ASN A 309 -17.90 17.96 -5.22
N LYS A 310 -18.65 17.19 -6.03
CA LYS A 310 -19.42 16.04 -5.53
C LYS A 310 -18.54 14.85 -5.14
N GLN A 311 -17.38 14.66 -5.78
CA GLN A 311 -16.40 13.65 -5.35
C GLN A 311 -15.76 14.04 -4.01
N LEU A 312 -15.41 15.31 -3.81
CA LEU A 312 -14.87 15.82 -2.55
C LEU A 312 -15.88 15.74 -1.39
N ALA A 313 -17.16 15.97 -1.67
CA ALA A 313 -18.23 15.79 -0.67
C ALA A 313 -18.39 14.31 -0.26
N ARG A 314 -18.19 13.37 -1.18
CA ARG A 314 -18.25 11.93 -0.88
C ARG A 314 -17.07 11.45 -0.04
N THR A 315 -15.85 11.96 -0.28
CA THR A 315 -14.69 11.59 0.55
C THR A 315 -14.89 12.09 1.98
N ASN A 316 -15.35 13.33 2.15
CA ASN A 316 -15.60 13.93 3.47
C ASN A 316 -16.71 13.23 4.27
N ALA A 317 -17.77 12.75 3.62
CA ALA A 317 -18.84 12.00 4.29
C ALA A 317 -18.38 10.64 4.79
N ILE A 318 -17.42 10.00 4.09
CA ILE A 318 -16.91 8.69 4.47
C ILE A 318 -15.88 8.80 5.59
N ASP A 319 -15.05 9.84 5.59
CA ASP A 319 -14.13 10.11 6.70
C ASP A 319 -14.89 10.35 8.01
N LYS A 320 -16.00 11.09 7.96
CA LYS A 320 -16.90 11.26 9.11
C LYS A 320 -17.46 9.93 9.64
N TRP A 321 -17.81 8.99 8.76
CA TRP A 321 -18.31 7.67 9.17
C TRP A 321 -17.21 6.82 9.82
N GLN A 322 -15.99 6.88 9.29
CA GLN A 322 -14.85 6.13 9.80
C GLN A 322 -14.42 6.64 11.19
N ILE A 323 -14.45 7.98 11.39
CA ILE A 323 -14.27 8.62 12.69
C ILE A 323 -15.35 8.16 13.67
N ALA A 324 -16.63 8.21 13.29
CA ALA A 324 -17.74 7.78 14.15
C ALA A 324 -17.63 6.30 14.56
N ARG A 325 -17.15 5.43 13.68
CA ARG A 325 -16.93 4.01 13.97
C ARG A 325 -15.81 3.80 14.98
N ASN A 326 -14.70 4.51 14.85
CA ASN A 326 -13.56 4.38 15.75
C ASN A 326 -13.91 4.91 17.16
N VAL A 327 -14.60 6.06 17.24
CA VAL A 327 -15.09 6.60 18.52
C VAL A 327 -16.06 5.63 19.20
N SER A 328 -16.97 5.01 18.45
CA SER A 328 -17.90 4.00 18.99
C SER A 328 -17.17 2.77 19.55
N MET A 329 -16.13 2.30 18.86
CA MET A 329 -15.31 1.16 19.32
C MET A 329 -14.52 1.50 20.59
N GLU A 330 -13.95 2.71 20.69
CA GLU A 330 -13.25 3.17 21.89
C GLU A 330 -14.19 3.30 23.09
N ILE A 331 -15.38 3.88 22.90
CA ILE A 331 -16.40 3.96 23.96
C ILE A 331 -16.80 2.56 24.44
N CYS A 332 -17.02 1.62 23.52
CA CYS A 332 -17.32 0.23 23.86
C CYS A 332 -16.18 -0.45 24.63
N ALA A 333 -14.91 -0.21 24.24
CA ALA A 333 -13.75 -0.76 24.93
C ALA A 333 -13.61 -0.21 26.36
N VAL A 334 -13.80 1.11 26.55
CA VAL A 334 -13.79 1.75 27.87
C VAL A 334 -14.93 1.24 28.74
N ALA A 335 -16.14 1.11 28.19
CA ALA A 335 -17.29 0.57 28.91
C ALA A 335 -17.04 -0.88 29.37
N LEU A 336 -16.49 -1.74 28.52
CA LEU A 336 -16.13 -3.11 28.87
C LEU A 336 -15.04 -3.17 29.94
N PHE A 337 -14.06 -2.27 29.89
CA PHE A 337 -13.00 -2.18 30.90
C PHE A 337 -13.56 -1.77 32.27
N ILE A 338 -14.46 -0.78 32.33
CA ILE A 338 -15.14 -0.37 33.56
C ILE A 338 -15.98 -1.52 34.12
N LEU A 339 -16.70 -2.24 33.26
CA LEU A 339 -17.51 -3.39 33.65
C LEU A 339 -16.65 -4.54 34.20
N ALA A 340 -15.48 -4.79 33.59
CA ALA A 340 -14.52 -5.77 34.08
C ALA A 340 -13.95 -5.39 35.46
N ILE A 341 -13.66 -4.11 35.71
CA ILE A 341 -13.23 -3.63 37.04
C ILE A 341 -14.35 -3.85 38.08
N TYR A 342 -15.61 -3.57 37.73
CA TYR A 342 -16.74 -3.70 38.65
C TYR A 342 -17.08 -5.17 38.98
N VAL A 343 -16.72 -6.13 38.14
CA VAL A 343 -16.92 -7.56 38.41
C VAL A 343 -15.82 -8.13 39.32
N ILE A 344 -14.64 -7.50 39.34
CA ILE A 344 -13.48 -7.94 40.12
C ILE A 344 -13.51 -7.38 41.56
N TYR A 345 -14.20 -6.26 41.79
CA TYR A 345 -14.32 -5.59 43.10
C TYR A 345 -15.70 -5.80 43.73
#